data_AF-A0A177CPB7-F1
#
_entry.id   AF-A0A177CPB7-F1
#
_cell.length_a   1.000
_cell.length_b   1.000
_cell.length_c   1.000
_cell.angle_alpha   90.00
_cell.angle_beta   90.00
_cell.angle_gamma   90.00
#
_symmetry.space_group_name_H-M   'P 1'
#
loop_
_entity.id
_entity.type
_entity.pdbx_description
1 polymer ?
#
loop_
_entity_poly.entity_id
_entity_poly.type
_entity_poly.pdbx_seq_one_letter_code
_entity_poly.pdbx_strand_id
1 'polypeptide(L)'
;MTFNSRNSYMNPLVAAVGKEIELRHILPSSFGSSCQHHQFKFFDKDEGRFRFWDSQNEQITDVDLVGNLDPFNAECRAYGRIEEIYTKYRAKNIDIGIIAIPCYGYIEISSSHERDIVARFGPLDFQRSETNTITPLRAIVKQYSSHIPIDPKKRSIKLMLRDLKTMHNNGLYPIDIRAENYREGRLVDFGMALTEPSCVLRVLDGYMADRERGRGLGSRYIWNWAARMGISNKSGAKGEWRR
;
A
#
# COMPACT_ATOMS: atom_id res chain seq x y z
N MET A 1 4.12 -15.32 20.32
CA MET A 1 3.93 -16.32 19.25
C MET A 1 5.28 -16.63 18.64
N THR A 2 5.83 -17.79 18.93
CA THR A 2 7.12 -18.30 18.44
C THR A 2 6.94 -18.80 17.01
N PHE A 3 7.58 -18.15 16.04
CA PHE A 3 7.59 -18.61 14.64
C PHE A 3 8.55 -19.80 14.50
N ASN A 4 7.98 -20.96 14.20
CA ASN A 4 8.71 -22.21 14.03
C ASN A 4 9.30 -22.27 12.60
N SER A 5 10.62 -22.32 12.51
CA SER A 5 11.38 -22.35 11.27
C SER A 5 11.33 -23.76 10.64
N ARG A 6 10.52 -23.95 9.60
CA ARG A 6 10.65 -25.06 8.64
C ARG A 6 9.76 -24.79 7.43
N ASN A 7 10.26 -24.02 6.47
CA ASN A 7 9.80 -24.12 5.09
C ASN A 7 10.94 -23.76 4.13
N SER A 8 11.45 -24.80 3.49
CA SER A 8 12.62 -24.83 2.62
C SER A 8 12.26 -24.35 1.21
N TYR A 9 11.89 -23.07 1.06
CA TYR A 9 12.00 -22.30 -0.19
C TYR A 9 12.12 -20.79 0.12
N MET A 10 12.71 -20.44 1.26
CA MET A 10 13.22 -19.09 1.50
C MET A 10 14.47 -18.91 0.63
N ASN A 11 14.38 -18.02 -0.34
CA ASN A 11 15.51 -17.50 -1.13
C ASN A 11 16.68 -17.19 -0.16
N PRO A 12 17.94 -17.60 -0.43
CA PRO A 12 19.09 -17.39 0.46
C PRO A 12 19.31 -15.93 0.88
N LEU A 13 18.70 -14.98 0.15
CA LEU A 13 18.65 -13.58 0.53
C LEU A 13 17.93 -13.33 1.86
N VAL A 14 16.85 -14.06 2.20
CA VAL A 14 16.06 -13.82 3.43
C VAL A 14 16.83 -14.19 4.70
N ALA A 15 17.72 -15.19 4.64
CA ALA A 15 18.60 -15.54 5.76
C ALA A 15 19.77 -14.55 5.93
N ALA A 16 20.05 -13.71 4.92
CA ALA A 16 21.09 -12.68 4.95
C ALA A 16 20.56 -11.30 5.39
N VAL A 17 19.25 -11.06 5.44
CA VAL A 17 18.67 -9.75 5.80
C VAL A 17 18.80 -9.43 7.30
N GLY A 18 19.16 -10.41 8.13
CA GLY A 18 19.28 -10.26 9.59
C GLY A 18 20.62 -9.70 10.10
N LYS A 19 21.58 -9.39 9.22
CA LYS A 19 22.85 -8.75 9.59
C LYS A 19 23.19 -7.69 8.56
N GLU A 20 23.25 -6.43 9.01
CA GLU A 20 23.74 -5.28 8.24
C GLU A 20 23.19 -5.18 6.82
N ILE A 21 21.99 -4.63 6.66
CA ILE A 21 21.73 -3.84 5.47
C ILE A 21 22.58 -2.57 5.62
N GLU A 22 23.84 -2.66 5.22
CA GLU A 22 24.65 -1.49 4.94
C GLU A 22 23.82 -0.59 4.01
N LEU A 23 23.60 0.67 4.40
CA LEU A 23 22.88 1.70 3.63
C LEU A 23 23.34 1.82 2.15
N ARG A 24 24.44 1.15 1.76
CA ARG A 24 24.94 1.01 0.39
C ARG A 24 24.00 0.25 -0.55
N HIS A 25 23.12 -0.62 -0.05
CA HIS A 25 22.21 -1.42 -0.89
C HIS A 25 20.79 -0.86 -0.99
N ILE A 26 20.44 0.12 -0.14
CA ILE A 26 19.13 0.77 -0.19
C ILE A 26 19.09 1.83 -1.30
N LEU A 27 20.24 2.45 -1.63
CA LEU A 27 20.33 3.48 -2.66
C LEU A 27 21.63 3.30 -3.46
N PRO A 28 21.59 2.77 -4.69
CA PRO A 28 22.77 2.61 -5.54
C PRO A 28 23.52 3.93 -5.73
N SER A 29 24.85 3.84 -5.70
CA SER A 29 25.82 4.95 -5.77
C SER A 29 25.83 5.76 -7.07
N SER A 30 24.91 5.49 -8.00
CA SER A 30 24.84 6.13 -9.32
C SER A 30 23.40 6.50 -9.71
N PHE A 31 22.63 7.09 -8.80
CA PHE A 31 21.39 7.78 -9.19
C PHE A 31 21.71 9.21 -9.61
N GLY A 32 21.85 9.41 -10.93
CA GLY A 32 21.79 10.73 -11.54
C GLY A 32 20.46 11.42 -11.22
N SER A 33 20.47 12.73 -11.37
CA SER A 33 19.50 13.77 -10.94
C SER A 33 18.02 13.60 -11.34
N SER A 34 17.41 12.44 -11.14
CA SER A 34 15.99 12.21 -11.41
C SER A 34 15.22 11.87 -10.13
N CYS A 35 14.58 12.90 -9.57
CA CYS A 35 13.40 12.87 -8.70
C CYS A 35 13.34 11.75 -7.65
N GLN A 36 13.99 11.97 -6.51
CA GLN A 36 13.75 11.18 -5.30
C GLN A 36 12.47 11.71 -4.61
N HIS A 37 11.33 11.06 -4.85
CA HIS A 37 10.11 11.32 -4.07
C HIS A 37 10.19 10.49 -2.78
N HIS A 38 10.81 11.04 -1.74
CA HIS A 38 10.76 10.46 -0.39
C HIS A 38 9.59 11.11 0.34
N GLN A 39 8.50 10.36 0.56
CA GLN A 39 7.39 10.81 1.38
C GLN A 39 7.34 9.96 2.65
N PHE A 40 7.85 10.50 3.75
CA PHE A 40 7.63 9.93 5.07
C PHE A 40 6.25 10.39 5.53
N LYS A 41 5.35 9.44 5.81
CA LYS A 41 3.99 9.74 6.25
C LYS A 41 3.93 9.59 7.77
N PHE A 42 3.71 10.69 8.48
CA PHE A 42 3.36 10.66 9.90
C PHE A 42 1.85 10.69 10.05
N PHE A 43 1.37 10.05 11.11
CA PHE A 43 -0.04 10.03 11.43
C PHE A 43 -0.29 10.88 12.67
N ASP A 44 -1.16 11.87 12.51
CA ASP A 44 -1.73 12.62 13.62
C ASP A 44 -3.05 11.96 14.03
N LYS A 45 -3.13 11.55 15.31
CA LYS A 45 -4.32 10.88 15.83
C LYS A 45 -5.53 11.82 15.86
N ASP A 46 -5.32 13.10 16.19
CA ASP A 46 -6.40 14.07 16.27
C ASP A 46 -6.95 14.34 14.87
N GLU A 47 -6.09 14.48 13.87
CA GLU A 47 -6.49 14.51 12.45
C GLU A 47 -7.26 13.24 12.05
N GLY A 48 -6.80 12.07 12.50
CA GLY A 48 -7.52 10.81 12.32
C GLY A 48 -8.92 10.81 12.91
N ARG A 49 -9.11 11.41 14.10
CA ARG A 49 -10.39 11.53 14.81
C ARG A 49 -11.35 12.49 14.12
N PHE A 50 -10.86 13.57 13.53
CA PHE A 50 -11.69 14.53 12.77
C PHE A 50 -12.44 13.91 11.58
N ARG A 51 -12.06 12.70 11.15
CA ARG A 51 -12.74 11.96 10.08
C ARG A 51 -14.08 11.34 10.50
N PHE A 52 -14.37 11.30 11.79
CA PHE A 52 -15.52 10.61 12.35
C PHE A 52 -16.37 11.55 13.20
N TRP A 53 -17.66 11.24 13.31
CA TRP A 53 -18.54 11.91 14.27
C TRP A 53 -18.22 11.45 15.70
N ASP A 54 -18.58 12.26 16.71
CA ASP A 54 -18.28 11.97 18.12
C ASP A 54 -18.76 10.58 18.55
N SER A 55 -19.99 10.22 18.17
CA SER A 55 -20.59 8.91 18.47
C SER A 55 -19.85 7.72 17.81
N GLN A 56 -19.14 7.95 16.71
CA GLN A 56 -18.29 6.94 16.07
C GLN A 56 -16.92 6.89 16.76
N ASN A 57 -16.37 8.06 17.13
CA ASN A 57 -15.11 8.17 17.86
C ASN A 57 -15.15 7.45 19.20
N GLU A 58 -16.27 7.50 19.92
CA GLU A 58 -16.51 6.74 21.16
C GLU A 58 -16.35 5.22 20.98
N GLN A 59 -16.55 4.70 19.77
CA GLN A 59 -16.46 3.27 19.46
C GLN A 59 -15.09 2.84 18.90
N ILE A 60 -14.17 3.78 18.68
CA ILE A 60 -12.84 3.53 18.14
C ILE A 60 -11.83 3.79 19.26
N THR A 61 -11.05 2.78 19.61
CA THR A 61 -9.90 2.98 20.53
C THR A 61 -8.75 3.66 19.78
N ASP A 62 -7.86 4.35 20.49
CA ASP A 62 -6.66 4.92 19.87
C ASP A 62 -5.77 3.86 19.21
N VAL A 63 -5.71 2.66 19.80
CA VAL A 63 -4.99 1.51 19.24
C VAL A 63 -5.60 1.09 17.91
N ASP A 64 -6.93 0.99 17.84
CA ASP A 64 -7.64 0.69 16.59
C ASP A 64 -7.43 1.79 15.55
N LEU A 65 -7.52 3.05 15.95
CA LEU A 65 -7.36 4.20 15.05
C LEU A 65 -5.98 4.18 14.41
N VAL A 66 -4.92 4.15 15.23
CA VAL A 66 -3.53 4.12 14.75
C VAL A 66 -3.25 2.84 13.97
N GLY A 67 -3.71 1.68 14.44
CA GLY A 67 -3.50 0.41 13.75
C GLY A 67 -4.20 0.31 12.39
N ASN A 68 -5.20 1.15 12.10
CA ASN A 68 -5.96 1.14 10.85
C ASN A 68 -5.62 2.31 9.93
N LEU A 69 -5.36 3.50 10.49
CA LEU A 69 -5.29 4.76 9.74
C LEU A 69 -3.90 5.36 9.65
N ASP A 70 -2.96 4.95 10.51
CA ASP A 70 -1.56 5.30 10.31
C ASP A 70 -1.11 4.73 8.96
N PRO A 71 -0.61 5.56 8.01
CA PRO A 71 -0.35 5.08 6.66
C PRO A 71 0.63 3.90 6.59
N PHE A 72 1.61 3.86 7.50
CA PHE A 72 2.51 2.72 7.62
C PHE A 72 1.77 1.45 8.08
N ASN A 73 0.98 1.54 9.15
CA ASN A 73 0.20 0.39 9.64
C ASN A 73 -0.85 -0.08 8.61
N ALA A 74 -1.54 0.84 7.94
CA ALA A 74 -2.52 0.53 6.91
C ALA A 74 -1.87 -0.29 5.77
N GLU A 75 -0.70 0.14 5.31
CA GLU A 75 0.05 -0.55 4.26
C GLU A 75 0.60 -1.91 4.73
N CYS A 76 1.14 -1.99 5.94
CA CYS A 76 1.58 -3.27 6.54
C CYS A 76 0.42 -4.28 6.61
N ARG A 77 -0.76 -3.84 7.03
CA ARG A 77 -1.96 -4.69 7.08
C ARG A 77 -2.43 -5.12 5.70
N ALA A 78 -2.38 -4.22 4.72
CA ALA A 78 -2.70 -4.55 3.33
C ALA A 78 -1.77 -5.65 2.79
N TYR A 79 -0.46 -5.54 3.00
CA TYR A 79 0.48 -6.57 2.59
C TYR A 79 0.32 -7.88 3.36
N GLY A 80 0.02 -7.84 4.66
CA GLY A 80 -0.37 -9.03 5.42
C GLY A 80 -1.58 -9.75 4.79
N ARG A 81 -2.62 -8.98 4.42
CA ARG A 81 -3.79 -9.54 3.72
C ARG A 81 -3.45 -10.06 2.32
N ILE A 82 -2.53 -9.44 1.59
CA ILE A 82 -2.07 -9.95 0.28
C ILE A 82 -1.41 -11.33 0.43
N GLU A 83 -0.58 -11.53 1.45
CA GLU A 83 0.03 -12.83 1.73
C GLU A 83 -1.00 -13.89 2.13
N GLU A 84 -2.01 -13.52 2.92
CA GLU A 84 -3.15 -14.38 3.24
C GLU A 84 -3.92 -14.79 1.97
N ILE A 85 -4.14 -13.85 1.05
CA ILE A 85 -4.75 -14.11 -0.26
C ILE A 85 -3.90 -15.12 -1.04
N TYR A 86 -2.60 -14.88 -1.19
CA TYR A 86 -1.73 -15.82 -1.91
C TYR A 86 -1.74 -17.21 -1.29
N THR A 87 -1.69 -17.30 0.04
CA THR A 87 -1.77 -18.58 0.77
C THR A 87 -3.10 -19.30 0.50
N LYS A 88 -4.22 -18.58 0.58
CA LYS A 88 -5.56 -19.10 0.33
C LYS A 88 -5.73 -19.65 -1.09
N TYR A 89 -5.24 -18.94 -2.10
CA TYR A 89 -5.36 -19.36 -3.50
C TYR A 89 -4.37 -20.48 -3.85
N ARG A 90 -3.14 -20.45 -3.29
CA ARG A 90 -2.17 -21.53 -3.41
C ARG A 90 -2.71 -22.84 -2.82
N ALA A 91 -3.34 -22.80 -1.65
CA ALA A 91 -3.99 -23.98 -1.05
C ALA A 91 -5.11 -24.57 -1.92
N LYS A 92 -5.66 -23.78 -2.86
CA LYS A 92 -6.68 -24.21 -3.82
C LYS A 92 -6.11 -24.58 -5.19
N ASN A 93 -4.78 -24.54 -5.37
CA ASN A 93 -4.10 -24.70 -6.66
C ASN A 93 -4.61 -23.71 -7.74
N ILE A 94 -4.98 -22.50 -7.34
CA ILE A 94 -5.43 -21.44 -8.25
C ILE A 94 -4.31 -20.41 -8.39
N ASP A 95 -3.81 -20.22 -9.60
CA ASP A 95 -2.90 -19.12 -9.91
C ASP A 95 -3.68 -17.83 -10.16
N ILE A 96 -3.54 -16.87 -9.24
CA ILE A 96 -4.08 -15.52 -9.39
C ILE A 96 -3.06 -14.54 -9.97
N GLY A 97 -1.81 -14.96 -10.16
CA GLY A 97 -0.68 -14.11 -10.50
C GLY A 97 -0.33 -13.11 -9.39
N ILE A 98 0.68 -12.28 -9.65
CA ILE A 98 1.11 -11.23 -8.73
C ILE A 98 0.15 -10.03 -8.85
N ILE A 99 -0.60 -9.75 -7.77
CA ILE A 99 -1.65 -8.70 -7.74
C ILE A 99 -1.15 -7.34 -7.23
N ALA A 100 0.00 -7.30 -6.54
CA ALA A 100 0.66 -6.10 -6.03
C ALA A 100 2.18 -6.22 -6.17
N ILE A 101 2.91 -5.10 -6.14
CA ILE A 101 4.37 -5.13 -6.06
C ILE A 101 4.80 -5.90 -4.79
N PRO A 102 5.66 -6.92 -4.88
CA PRO A 102 6.11 -7.67 -3.72
C PRO A 102 6.69 -6.78 -2.62
N CYS A 103 6.30 -7.04 -1.38
CA CYS A 103 6.82 -6.40 -0.19
C CYS A 103 7.73 -7.38 0.54
N TYR A 104 8.89 -6.90 0.98
CA TYR A 104 9.89 -7.67 1.70
C TYR A 104 9.89 -7.37 3.21
N GLY A 105 9.01 -6.47 3.67
CA GLY A 105 8.87 -6.09 5.06
C GLY A 105 9.04 -4.59 5.25
N TYR A 106 9.57 -4.22 6.41
CA TYR A 106 9.81 -2.84 6.77
C TYR A 106 11.15 -2.67 7.50
N ILE A 107 11.62 -1.45 7.55
CA ILE A 107 12.78 -1.03 8.33
C ILE A 107 12.42 0.16 9.21
N GLU A 108 12.99 0.19 10.40
CA GLU A 108 13.02 1.37 11.25
C GLU A 108 14.34 2.11 11.05
N ILE A 109 14.24 3.39 10.74
CA ILE A 109 15.37 4.28 10.56
C ILE A 109 15.51 5.03 11.88
N SER A 110 16.54 4.66 12.62
CA SER A 110 16.91 5.34 13.87
C SER A 110 17.50 6.72 13.59
N SER A 111 17.59 7.54 14.63
CA SER A 111 18.22 8.86 14.51
C SER A 111 19.71 8.79 14.10
N SER A 112 20.40 7.67 14.37
CA SER A 112 21.76 7.46 13.84
C SER A 112 21.74 7.24 12.33
N HIS A 113 20.83 6.39 11.83
CA HIS A 113 20.65 6.19 10.39
C HIS A 113 20.18 7.47 9.69
N GLU A 114 19.34 8.29 10.32
CA GLU A 114 18.93 9.60 9.79
C GLU A 114 20.13 10.52 9.59
N ARG A 115 21.05 10.59 10.57
CA ARG A 115 22.29 11.36 10.42
C ARG A 115 23.15 10.83 9.28
N ASP A 116 23.25 9.51 9.14
CA ASP A 116 24.01 8.88 8.05
C ASP A 116 23.41 9.19 6.67
N ILE A 117 22.08 9.18 6.56
CA ILE A 117 21.36 9.55 5.34
C ILE A 117 21.62 11.04 5.02
N VAL A 118 21.45 11.94 5.99
CA VAL A 118 21.69 13.37 5.79
C VAL A 118 23.15 13.66 5.41
N ALA A 119 24.11 12.98 6.05
CA ALA A 119 25.53 13.13 5.73
C ALA A 119 25.85 12.69 4.29
N ARG A 120 25.14 11.69 3.76
CA ARG A 120 25.36 11.15 2.41
C ARG A 120 24.62 11.90 1.31
N PHE A 121 23.40 12.34 1.57
CA PHE A 121 22.49 12.86 0.54
C PHE A 121 22.17 14.36 0.71
N GLY A 122 22.69 14.99 1.77
CA GLY A 122 22.41 16.38 2.11
C GLY A 122 21.20 16.54 3.03
N PRO A 123 20.85 17.77 3.40
CA PRO A 123 19.69 18.04 4.26
C PRO A 123 18.40 17.53 3.62
N LEU A 124 17.68 16.69 4.36
CA LEU A 124 16.36 16.18 3.99
C LEU A 124 15.31 16.74 4.94
N ASP A 125 14.20 17.21 4.39
CA ASP A 125 13.00 17.46 5.18
C ASP A 125 12.26 16.14 5.37
N PHE A 126 12.33 15.60 6.58
CA PHE A 126 11.63 14.37 6.93
C PHE A 126 10.13 14.61 7.14
N GLN A 127 9.62 15.85 7.16
CA GLN A 127 8.22 16.21 7.42
C GLN A 127 7.71 15.79 8.82
N ARG A 128 8.60 15.85 9.82
CA ARG A 128 8.23 15.60 11.22
C ARG A 128 7.34 16.73 11.75
N SER A 129 6.24 16.40 12.40
CA SER A 129 5.54 17.35 13.27
C SER A 129 6.32 17.53 14.58
N GLU A 130 6.04 18.62 15.31
CA GLU A 130 6.64 18.89 16.63
C GLU A 130 6.43 17.72 17.62
N THR A 131 5.30 17.02 17.49
CA THR A 131 4.91 15.86 18.30
C THR A 131 5.62 14.55 17.89
N ASN A 132 6.26 14.50 16.73
CA ASN A 132 6.89 13.30 16.15
C ASN A 132 8.41 13.40 16.09
N THR A 133 9.03 14.28 16.87
CA THR A 133 10.49 14.54 16.85
C THR A 133 11.33 13.33 17.28
N ILE A 134 10.77 12.42 18.10
CA ILE A 134 11.49 11.27 18.67
C ILE A 134 11.08 9.94 17.99
N THR A 135 9.97 9.91 17.25
CA THR A 135 9.46 8.69 16.60
C THR A 135 10.41 8.23 15.49
N PRO A 136 10.93 6.98 15.49
CA PRO A 136 11.75 6.50 14.38
C PRO A 136 11.02 6.60 13.04
N LEU A 137 11.73 6.91 11.95
CA LEU A 137 11.09 6.82 10.63
C LEU A 137 10.86 5.36 10.31
N ARG A 138 9.75 5.07 9.66
CA ARG A 138 9.38 3.71 9.24
C ARG A 138 9.30 3.70 7.73
N ALA A 139 9.93 2.73 7.09
CA ALA A 139 9.90 2.56 5.65
C ALA A 139 9.52 1.13 5.28
N ILE A 140 8.70 0.98 4.24
CA ILE A 140 8.29 -0.32 3.71
C ILE A 140 9.19 -0.67 2.53
N VAL A 141 9.81 -1.86 2.59
CA VAL A 141 10.76 -2.33 1.60
C VAL A 141 10.00 -3.13 0.54
N LYS A 142 10.03 -2.63 -0.70
CA LYS A 142 9.28 -3.22 -1.82
C LYS A 142 10.22 -3.60 -2.95
N GLN A 143 9.78 -4.49 -3.82
CA GLN A 143 10.49 -4.78 -5.06
C GLN A 143 10.64 -3.50 -5.87
N TYR A 144 11.88 -3.20 -6.25
CA TYR A 144 12.15 -2.12 -7.18
C TYR A 144 11.40 -2.35 -8.49
N SER A 145 10.72 -1.32 -8.96
CA SER A 145 10.00 -1.35 -10.23
C SER A 145 10.35 -0.09 -11.00
N SER A 146 10.50 -0.23 -12.32
CA SER A 146 10.89 0.90 -13.15
C SER A 146 9.76 1.94 -13.20
N HIS A 147 10.13 3.22 -13.33
CA HIS A 147 9.18 4.33 -13.56
C HIS A 147 8.63 4.37 -15.00
N ILE A 148 8.88 3.32 -15.79
CA ILE A 148 8.44 3.25 -17.17
C ILE A 148 6.90 3.20 -17.19
N PRO A 149 6.25 3.97 -18.08
CA PRO A 149 4.81 3.89 -18.28
C PRO A 149 4.35 2.44 -18.46
N ILE A 150 3.17 2.14 -17.91
CA ILE A 150 2.59 0.79 -18.00
C ILE A 150 2.44 0.42 -19.47
N ASP A 151 3.11 -0.65 -19.89
CA ASP A 151 2.92 -1.24 -21.21
C ASP A 151 1.60 -2.04 -21.23
N PRO A 152 0.56 -1.57 -21.93
CA PRO A 152 -0.73 -2.25 -21.96
C PRO A 152 -0.67 -3.64 -22.59
N LYS A 153 0.36 -3.93 -23.39
CA LYS A 153 0.61 -5.26 -23.97
C LYS A 153 1.13 -6.25 -22.92
N LYS A 154 1.90 -5.77 -21.93
CA LYS A 154 2.40 -6.59 -20.81
C LYS A 154 1.38 -6.73 -19.69
N ARG A 155 0.59 -5.68 -19.43
CA ARG A 155 -0.45 -5.72 -18.40
C ARG A 155 -1.68 -4.92 -18.83
N SER A 156 -2.76 -5.65 -19.10
CA SER A 156 -4.02 -5.03 -19.52
C SER A 156 -4.81 -4.46 -18.34
N ILE A 157 -5.63 -3.46 -18.62
CA ILE A 157 -6.56 -2.85 -17.65
C ILE A 157 -7.55 -3.87 -17.09
N LYS A 158 -7.93 -4.86 -17.91
CA LYS A 158 -8.77 -5.98 -17.47
C LYS A 158 -8.11 -6.79 -16.36
N LEU A 159 -6.79 -7.01 -16.45
CA LEU A 159 -6.04 -7.68 -15.39
C LEU A 159 -5.96 -6.81 -14.14
N MET A 160 -5.67 -5.52 -14.27
CA MET A 160 -5.65 -4.59 -13.13
C MET A 160 -6.99 -4.54 -12.39
N LEU A 161 -8.11 -4.49 -13.12
CA LEU A 161 -9.45 -4.55 -12.54
C LEU A 161 -9.73 -5.91 -11.89
N ARG A 162 -9.29 -7.01 -12.52
CA ARG A 162 -9.38 -8.35 -11.92
C ARG A 162 -8.62 -8.40 -10.61
N ASP A 163 -7.42 -7.84 -10.55
CA ASP A 163 -6.59 -7.84 -9.33
C ASP A 163 -7.24 -7.02 -8.21
N LEU A 164 -7.80 -5.84 -8.52
CA LEU A 164 -8.61 -5.06 -7.58
C LEU A 164 -9.82 -5.83 -7.06
N LYS A 165 -10.56 -6.50 -7.95
CA LYS A 165 -11.68 -7.36 -7.54
C LYS A 165 -11.22 -8.51 -6.64
N THR A 166 -10.08 -9.12 -6.94
CA THR A 166 -9.48 -10.14 -6.09
C THR A 166 -9.19 -9.59 -4.70
N MET A 167 -8.61 -8.39 -4.58
CA MET A 167 -8.38 -7.75 -3.28
C MET A 167 -9.69 -7.48 -2.53
N HIS A 168 -10.68 -6.86 -3.19
CA HIS A 168 -11.96 -6.51 -2.57
C HIS A 168 -12.73 -7.74 -2.09
N ASN A 169 -12.76 -8.81 -2.91
CA ASN A 169 -13.39 -10.09 -2.57
C ASN A 169 -12.72 -10.80 -1.38
N ASN A 170 -11.55 -10.34 -0.96
CA ASN A 170 -10.82 -10.86 0.19
C ASN A 170 -10.64 -9.78 1.28
N GLY A 171 -11.48 -8.74 1.30
CA GLY A 171 -11.52 -7.77 2.40
C GLY A 171 -10.34 -6.81 2.43
N LEU A 172 -9.68 -6.57 1.30
CA LEU A 172 -8.70 -5.51 1.10
C LEU A 172 -9.25 -4.48 0.11
N TYR A 173 -9.36 -3.23 0.56
CA TYR A 173 -9.95 -2.12 -0.20
C TYR A 173 -8.92 -1.00 -0.35
N PRO A 174 -8.13 -0.99 -1.44
CA PRO A 174 -7.29 0.16 -1.76
C PRO A 174 -8.18 1.37 -2.12
N ILE A 175 -8.17 2.41 -1.29
CA ILE A 175 -9.09 3.55 -1.45
C ILE A 175 -8.52 4.63 -2.39
N ASP A 176 -7.21 4.86 -2.36
CA ASP A 176 -6.55 5.92 -3.13
C ASP A 176 -6.01 5.41 -4.47
N ILE A 177 -6.91 4.96 -5.34
CA ILE A 177 -6.54 4.39 -6.65
C ILE A 177 -6.33 5.48 -7.69
N ARG A 178 -5.05 5.74 -8.00
CA ARG A 178 -4.61 6.65 -9.06
C ARG A 178 -3.54 6.01 -9.93
N ALA A 179 -3.27 6.59 -11.10
CA ALA A 179 -2.29 6.05 -12.04
C ALA A 179 -0.87 6.02 -11.43
N GLU A 180 -0.60 6.97 -10.55
CA GLU A 180 0.66 7.17 -9.84
C GLU A 180 0.93 6.05 -8.83
N ASN A 181 -0.11 5.37 -8.33
CA ASN A 181 0.00 4.24 -7.40
C ASN A 181 0.21 2.90 -8.12
N TYR A 182 0.34 2.90 -9.46
CA TYR A 182 0.68 1.72 -10.24
C TYR A 182 2.10 1.76 -10.79
N ARG A 183 2.81 0.62 -10.71
CA ARG A 183 4.09 0.37 -11.36
C ARG A 183 4.02 -0.94 -12.11
N GLU A 184 4.38 -0.93 -13.39
CA GLU A 184 4.29 -2.12 -14.26
C GLU A 184 2.89 -2.78 -14.23
N GLY A 185 1.84 -1.98 -14.03
CA GLY A 185 0.44 -2.40 -13.93
C GLY A 185 0.07 -3.10 -12.60
N ARG A 186 0.88 -2.98 -11.56
CA ARG A 186 0.63 -3.49 -10.20
C ARG A 186 0.53 -2.34 -9.20
N LEU A 187 -0.31 -2.48 -8.18
CA LEU A 187 -0.38 -1.49 -7.10
C LEU A 187 0.89 -1.51 -6.25
N VAL A 188 1.34 -0.33 -5.86
CA VAL A 188 2.55 -0.13 -5.03
C VAL A 188 2.29 0.65 -3.74
N ASP A 189 1.17 1.35 -3.61
CA ASP A 189 0.86 2.17 -2.43
C ASP A 189 -0.48 1.73 -1.82
N PHE A 190 -0.42 1.31 -0.56
CA PHE A 190 -1.59 0.92 0.24
C PHE A 190 -1.71 1.74 1.53
N GLY A 191 -1.06 2.91 1.62
CA GLY A 191 -1.07 3.74 2.83
C GLY A 191 -2.44 4.28 3.22
N MET A 192 -3.44 4.16 2.35
CA MET A 192 -4.83 4.54 2.60
C MET A 192 -5.79 3.35 2.48
N ALA A 193 -5.28 2.12 2.39
CA ALA A 193 -6.11 0.94 2.21
C ALA A 193 -6.90 0.59 3.49
N LEU A 194 -8.15 0.18 3.32
CA LEU A 194 -8.92 -0.42 4.39
C LEU A 194 -8.77 -1.94 4.31
N THR A 195 -8.39 -2.57 5.41
CA THR A 195 -8.22 -4.02 5.51
C THR A 195 -9.12 -4.56 6.61
N GLU A 196 -9.90 -5.59 6.33
CA GLU A 196 -10.74 -6.23 7.34
C GLU A 196 -9.91 -7.02 8.37
N PRO A 197 -10.24 -7.03 9.67
CA PRO A 197 -11.27 -6.23 10.32
C PRO A 197 -10.88 -4.73 10.34
N SER A 198 -11.76 -3.83 9.88
CA SER A 198 -11.46 -2.39 9.82
C SER A 198 -12.26 -1.60 10.85
N CYS A 199 -11.59 -0.78 11.67
CA CYS A 199 -12.29 0.11 12.61
C CYS A 199 -13.17 1.15 11.87
N VAL A 200 -12.72 1.60 10.71
CA VAL A 200 -13.47 2.51 9.83
C VAL A 200 -14.77 1.86 9.37
N LEU A 201 -14.67 0.67 8.76
CA LEU A 201 -15.84 -0.01 8.21
C LEU A 201 -16.80 -0.50 9.30
N ARG A 202 -16.30 -0.71 10.52
CA ARG A 202 -17.09 -1.13 11.68
C ARG A 202 -18.01 -0.02 12.21
N VAL A 203 -17.57 1.24 12.20
CA VAL A 203 -18.36 2.36 12.79
C VAL A 203 -19.19 3.15 11.79
N LEU A 204 -18.98 2.92 10.49
CA LEU A 204 -19.84 3.46 9.45
C LEU A 204 -21.15 2.67 9.39
N ASP A 205 -22.25 3.35 9.08
CA ASP A 205 -23.49 2.67 8.72
C ASP A 205 -23.28 1.80 7.45
N GLY A 206 -24.16 0.83 7.22
CA GLY A 206 -24.00 -0.13 6.13
C GLY A 206 -23.87 0.51 4.75
N TYR A 207 -24.59 1.60 4.48
CA TYR A 207 -24.52 2.30 3.20
C TYR A 207 -23.16 2.99 3.03
N MET A 208 -22.67 3.69 4.05
CA MET A 208 -21.38 4.36 4.02
C MET A 208 -20.22 3.35 3.98
N ALA A 209 -20.31 2.25 4.72
CA ALA A 209 -19.33 1.18 4.68
C ALA A 209 -19.24 0.55 3.28
N ASP A 210 -20.38 0.25 2.64
CA ASP A 210 -20.42 -0.28 1.27
C ASP A 210 -19.87 0.72 0.25
N ARG A 211 -20.14 2.02 0.45
CA ARG A 211 -19.54 3.08 -0.36
C ARG A 211 -18.03 3.10 -0.24
N GLU A 212 -17.47 3.00 0.98
CA GLU A 212 -16.03 2.91 1.20
C GLU A 212 -15.42 1.67 0.52
N ARG A 213 -16.05 0.50 0.66
CA ARG A 213 -15.65 -0.73 -0.04
C ARG A 213 -15.66 -0.57 -1.57
N GLY A 214 -16.55 0.27 -2.10
CA GLY A 214 -16.71 0.52 -3.53
C GLY A 214 -15.73 1.56 -4.11
N ARG A 215 -15.14 2.44 -3.30
CA ARG A 215 -14.34 3.60 -3.76
C ARG A 215 -13.24 3.21 -4.76
N GLY A 216 -12.49 2.14 -4.48
CA GLY A 216 -11.41 1.67 -5.36
C GLY A 216 -11.88 1.14 -6.73
N LEU A 217 -13.05 0.51 -6.79
CA LEU A 217 -13.60 -0.08 -8.03
C LEU A 217 -14.27 0.95 -8.94
N GLY A 218 -14.85 2.00 -8.35
CA GLY A 218 -15.50 3.11 -9.05
C GLY A 218 -14.53 4.20 -9.51
N SER A 219 -13.22 4.07 -9.26
CA SER A 219 -12.23 5.10 -9.58
C SER A 219 -12.29 5.45 -11.07
N ARG A 220 -12.85 6.64 -11.34
CA ARG A 220 -12.95 7.24 -12.68
C ARG A 220 -11.57 7.34 -13.34
N TYR A 221 -10.49 7.30 -12.57
CA TYR A 221 -9.12 7.30 -13.05
C TYR A 221 -8.74 6.04 -13.81
N ILE A 222 -9.14 4.84 -13.38
CA ILE A 222 -8.87 3.61 -14.15
C ILE A 222 -9.59 3.66 -15.50
N TRP A 223 -10.84 4.13 -15.51
CA TRP A 223 -11.66 4.20 -16.72
C TRP A 223 -11.25 5.35 -17.65
N ASN A 224 -10.90 6.51 -17.11
CA ASN A 224 -10.35 7.63 -17.88
C ASN A 224 -8.97 7.28 -18.44
N TRP A 225 -8.13 6.57 -17.68
CA TRP A 225 -6.85 6.07 -18.15
C TRP A 225 -7.02 5.01 -19.25
N ALA A 226 -8.00 4.11 -19.10
CA ALA A 226 -8.39 3.18 -20.16
C ALA A 226 -8.84 3.87 -21.45
N ALA A 227 -9.67 4.89 -21.31
CA ALA A 227 -10.14 5.70 -22.43
C ALA A 227 -8.98 6.44 -23.11
N ARG A 228 -8.04 7.02 -22.34
CA ARG A 228 -6.84 7.71 -22.87
C ARG A 228 -5.86 6.78 -23.58
N MET A 229 -5.82 5.50 -23.20
CA MET A 229 -5.00 4.47 -23.85
C MET A 229 -5.68 3.83 -25.08
N GLY A 230 -6.82 4.37 -25.55
CA GLY A 230 -7.55 3.84 -26.70
C GLY A 230 -8.24 2.49 -26.45
N ILE A 231 -8.35 2.07 -25.19
CA ILE A 231 -8.99 0.80 -24.82
C ILE A 231 -10.49 1.06 -24.65
N SER A 232 -11.24 0.94 -25.75
CA SER A 232 -12.71 1.09 -25.70
C SER A 232 -13.36 -0.06 -24.93
N ASN A 233 -14.35 0.29 -24.10
CA ASN A 233 -15.18 -0.69 -23.41
C ASN A 233 -16.12 -1.34 -24.43
N LYS A 234 -15.76 -2.51 -24.97
CA LYS A 234 -16.66 -3.30 -25.84
C LYS A 234 -17.72 -4.10 -25.08
N SER A 235 -17.78 -4.03 -23.75
CA SER A 235 -18.90 -4.60 -22.99
C SER A 235 -19.96 -3.52 -22.78
N GLY A 236 -21.02 -3.58 -23.59
CA GLY A 236 -22.19 -2.73 -23.53
C GLY A 236 -23.01 -2.93 -22.26
N ALA A 237 -22.52 -2.43 -21.13
CA ALA A 237 -23.35 -2.10 -19.99
C ALA A 237 -23.68 -0.60 -20.08
N LYS A 238 -24.77 -0.29 -20.78
CA LYS A 238 -25.54 0.95 -20.54
C LYS A 238 -26.08 0.85 -19.11
N GLY A 239 -25.26 1.21 -18.14
CA GLY A 239 -25.67 1.47 -16.77
C GLY A 239 -25.49 2.95 -16.52
N GLU A 240 -26.58 3.69 -16.65
CA GLU A 240 -26.73 5.06 -16.16
C GLU A 240 -26.26 5.13 -14.70
N TRP A 241 -25.07 5.68 -14.45
CA TRP A 241 -24.73 6.19 -13.13
C TRP A 241 -24.96 7.69 -13.18
N ARG A 242 -26.20 8.08 -12.85
CA ARG A 242 -26.63 9.48 -12.80
C ARG A 242 -25.90 10.21 -11.67
N ARG A 243 -25.77 11.52 -11.95
CA ARG A 243 -25.20 12.61 -11.15
C ARG A 243 -25.64 12.61 -9.70
#